data_AF-A0A7J4K3Q5-F1
#
_entry.id   AF-A0A7J4K3Q5-F1
#
_cell.length_a   1.000
_cell.length_b   1.000
_cell.length_c   1.000
_cell.angle_alpha   90.00
_cell.angle_beta   90.00
_cell.angle_gamma   90.00
#
_symmetry.space_group_name_H-M   'P 1'
#
loop_
_entity.id
_entity.type
_entity.pdbx_description
1 polymer ?
#
loop_
_entity_poly.entity_id
_entity_poly.type
_entity_poly.pdbx_seq_one_letter_code
_entity_poly.pdbx_strand_id
1 'polypeptide(L)'
;MLFNEQKPKDEFEEFIAEFNTKSFAAVRSMLEKMGAKLSGITVKENHAVNAHGCFGDYLRNCKNAYYCFECDDAEDIRYCMCIETANNCADYSYWGRNAERIYECQACGNDVFNLRFCNICWDGCRDLTYCDHCFSSENCFGCIGLKKNKYCILNKQYSKDEYSELAARIIEHMKKHNEFGEFFPMNKSNFAYNESLAIEHMPLSREQAGKLGLSWKDDIDEKPKVEKIIPAELLPDSIDDIPDDILNWAIECEATKRPFRIVKQELEFYRRMKLPIPHFHPDERHRRRMALRNPRRLWKRPCMKCGKEMETTYAPDRQEIVYCERCYLAEVY
;
A
#
# COMPACT_ATOMS: atom_id res chain seq x y z
N MET A 1 10.29 23.75 -19.75
CA MET A 1 9.54 22.78 -20.57
C MET A 1 8.09 22.73 -20.12
N LEU A 2 7.16 22.58 -21.06
CA LEU A 2 5.78 22.14 -20.81
C LEU A 2 5.55 20.85 -21.59
N PHE A 3 5.08 19.79 -20.95
CA PHE A 3 4.77 18.50 -21.60
C PHE A 3 5.89 17.97 -22.52
N ASN A 4 7.13 17.96 -22.03
CA ASN A 4 8.35 17.56 -22.76
C ASN A 4 8.75 18.47 -23.96
N GLU A 5 8.04 19.57 -24.19
CA GLU A 5 8.40 20.59 -25.17
C GLU A 5 9.13 21.75 -24.48
N GLN A 6 10.24 22.23 -25.05
CA GLN A 6 10.85 23.48 -24.60
C GLN A 6 9.99 24.65 -25.09
N LYS A 7 9.62 25.55 -24.18
CA LYS A 7 8.81 26.74 -24.44
C LYS A 7 9.57 27.99 -24.00
N PRO A 8 9.36 29.15 -24.65
CA PRO A 8 9.78 30.45 -24.13
C PRO A 8 9.30 30.68 -22.69
N LYS A 9 10.01 31.56 -21.96
CA LYS A 9 9.66 31.90 -20.58
C LYS A 9 8.24 32.46 -20.49
N ASP A 10 7.91 33.37 -21.39
CA ASP A 10 6.64 34.10 -21.36
C ASP A 10 5.46 33.15 -21.62
N GLU A 11 5.57 32.24 -22.60
CA GLU A 11 4.59 31.16 -22.85
C GLU A 11 4.44 30.21 -21.65
N PHE A 12 5.53 29.93 -20.92
CA PHE A 12 5.47 29.11 -19.71
C PHE A 12 4.76 29.83 -18.56
N GLU A 13 5.05 31.12 -18.36
CA GLU A 13 4.44 31.93 -17.31
C GLU A 13 2.95 32.20 -17.61
N GLU A 14 2.59 32.41 -18.88
CA GLU A 14 1.21 32.52 -19.37
C GLU A 14 0.43 31.22 -19.11
N PHE A 15 0.95 30.06 -19.53
CA PHE A 15 0.31 28.76 -19.28
C PHE A 15 0.10 28.47 -17.78
N ILE A 16 1.06 28.84 -16.93
CA ILE A 16 0.94 28.67 -15.48
C ILE A 16 -0.09 29.65 -14.88
N ALA A 17 -0.18 30.87 -15.41
CA ALA A 17 -1.18 31.86 -15.00
C ALA A 17 -2.61 31.47 -15.44
N GLU A 18 -2.76 30.85 -16.61
CA GLU A 18 -4.03 30.29 -17.10
C GLU A 18 -4.50 29.06 -16.31
N PHE A 19 -3.62 28.40 -15.55
CA PHE A 19 -3.95 27.17 -14.84
C PHE A 19 -4.81 27.44 -13.60
N ASN A 20 -6.12 27.64 -13.85
CA ASN A 20 -7.11 27.90 -12.82
C ASN A 20 -7.42 26.63 -11.99
N THR A 21 -6.60 26.38 -10.98
CA THR A 21 -6.78 25.25 -10.05
C THR A 21 -8.07 25.32 -9.23
N LYS A 22 -8.80 26.45 -9.22
CA LYS A 22 -10.06 26.63 -8.47
C LYS A 22 -11.26 25.95 -9.11
N SER A 23 -11.22 25.79 -10.44
CA SER A 23 -12.32 25.29 -11.27
C SER A 23 -12.25 23.77 -11.41
N PHE A 24 -13.35 23.07 -11.12
CA PHE A 24 -13.43 21.63 -11.32
C PHE A 24 -13.29 21.25 -12.80
N ALA A 25 -13.98 21.96 -13.69
CA ALA A 25 -13.91 21.76 -15.13
C ALA A 25 -12.49 21.99 -15.68
N ALA A 26 -11.79 23.03 -15.23
CA ALA A 26 -10.41 23.31 -15.65
C ALA A 26 -9.43 22.22 -15.19
N VAL A 27 -9.51 21.81 -13.92
CA VAL A 27 -8.68 20.73 -13.36
C VAL A 27 -8.96 19.41 -14.09
N ARG A 28 -10.24 19.07 -14.33
CA ARG A 28 -10.64 17.88 -15.07
C ARG A 28 -10.11 17.88 -16.51
N SER A 29 -10.26 18.99 -17.24
CA SER A 29 -9.74 19.13 -18.60
C SER A 29 -8.22 18.95 -18.65
N MET A 30 -7.48 19.46 -17.65
CA MET A 30 -6.03 19.27 -17.59
C MET A 30 -5.64 17.81 -17.30
N LEU A 31 -6.36 17.12 -16.41
CA LEU A 31 -6.15 15.69 -16.16
C LEU A 31 -6.44 14.83 -17.40
N GLU A 32 -7.48 15.17 -18.16
CA GLU A 32 -7.81 14.50 -19.44
C GLU A 32 -6.71 14.76 -20.50
N LYS A 33 -6.22 16.00 -20.64
CA LYS A 33 -5.09 16.34 -21.52
C LYS A 33 -3.80 15.62 -21.13
N MET A 34 -3.50 15.54 -19.82
CA MET A 34 -2.35 14.83 -19.30
C MET A 34 -2.45 13.32 -19.54
N GLY A 35 -3.62 12.72 -19.28
CA GLY A 35 -3.90 11.31 -19.56
C GLY A 35 -3.72 10.98 -21.05
N ALA A 36 -4.21 11.84 -21.96
CA ALA A 36 -4.00 11.67 -23.39
C ALA A 36 -2.52 11.74 -23.81
N LYS A 37 -1.71 12.60 -23.19
CA LYS A 37 -0.24 12.65 -23.42
C LYS A 37 0.53 11.49 -22.77
N LEU A 38 -0.02 10.84 -21.75
CA LEU A 38 0.56 9.65 -21.11
C LEU A 38 0.11 8.33 -21.79
N SER A 39 -0.94 8.36 -22.61
CA SER A 39 -1.34 7.21 -23.42
C SER A 39 -0.25 6.87 -24.44
N GLY A 40 0.12 5.59 -24.53
CA GLY A 40 1.12 5.13 -25.50
C GLY A 40 2.58 5.48 -25.19
N ILE A 41 2.90 5.96 -23.98
CA ILE A 41 4.31 6.16 -23.59
C ILE A 41 5.09 4.85 -23.62
N THR A 42 6.37 4.92 -23.99
CA THR A 42 7.30 3.80 -23.92
C THR A 42 7.82 3.62 -22.47
N VAL A 43 7.75 2.40 -21.94
CA VAL A 43 8.19 2.05 -20.59
C VAL A 43 9.05 0.78 -20.59
N LYS A 44 9.93 0.65 -19.58
CA LYS A 44 10.76 -0.55 -19.39
C LYS A 44 9.94 -1.70 -18.79
N GLU A 45 10.32 -2.95 -19.07
CA GLU A 45 9.63 -4.16 -18.60
C GLU A 45 9.40 -4.20 -17.07
N ASN A 46 10.30 -3.58 -16.30
CA ASN A 46 10.14 -3.32 -14.88
C ASN A 46 10.94 -2.08 -14.46
N HIS A 47 10.80 -1.67 -13.20
CA HIS A 47 11.50 -0.52 -12.60
C HIS A 47 12.87 -0.87 -11.99
N ALA A 48 13.41 -2.07 -12.22
CA ALA A 48 14.57 -2.56 -11.49
C ALA A 48 15.86 -1.82 -11.87
N VAL A 49 16.75 -1.62 -10.90
CA VAL A 49 18.08 -1.00 -11.05
C VAL A 49 19.09 -1.80 -10.24
N ASN A 50 20.20 -2.24 -10.85
CA ASN A 50 21.22 -3.06 -10.16
C ASN A 50 20.59 -4.28 -9.45
N ALA A 51 19.82 -5.08 -10.18
CA ALA A 51 19.07 -6.20 -9.63
C ALA A 51 19.40 -7.51 -10.38
N HIS A 52 19.76 -8.56 -9.63
CA HIS A 52 20.22 -9.83 -10.20
C HIS A 52 19.39 -11.02 -9.69
N GLY A 53 18.66 -11.69 -10.58
CA GLY A 53 17.81 -12.83 -10.21
C GLY A 53 16.59 -12.44 -9.37
N CYS A 54 15.97 -11.30 -9.68
CA CYS A 54 14.89 -10.70 -8.89
C CYS A 54 13.59 -10.58 -9.70
N PHE A 55 12.44 -10.67 -9.02
CA PHE A 55 11.10 -10.49 -9.59
C PHE A 55 10.35 -9.38 -8.83
N GLY A 56 10.07 -8.26 -9.53
CA GLY A 56 9.70 -6.96 -8.94
C GLY A 56 8.23 -6.80 -8.50
N ASP A 57 7.82 -5.63 -7.98
CA ASP A 57 8.27 -4.25 -8.24
C ASP A 57 9.06 -3.53 -7.10
N TYR A 58 9.13 -2.19 -7.16
CA TYR A 58 10.34 -1.35 -7.33
C TYR A 58 11.62 -1.79 -6.58
N LEU A 59 12.41 -2.71 -7.16
CA LEU A 59 13.66 -3.21 -6.54
C LEU A 59 14.93 -2.47 -6.99
N ARG A 60 15.75 -2.00 -6.05
CA ARG A 60 17.12 -1.48 -6.31
C ARG A 60 18.17 -2.18 -5.44
N ASN A 61 19.36 -2.42 -6.01
CA ASN A 61 20.48 -3.09 -5.34
C ASN A 61 20.14 -4.48 -4.77
N CYS A 62 19.30 -5.24 -5.48
CA CYS A 62 18.78 -6.52 -4.96
C CYS A 62 19.40 -7.76 -5.63
N LYS A 63 19.45 -8.87 -4.89
CA LYS A 63 19.88 -10.17 -5.41
C LYS A 63 18.99 -11.31 -4.92
N ASN A 64 18.67 -12.28 -5.80
CA ASN A 64 17.88 -13.48 -5.46
C ASN A 64 16.49 -13.20 -4.82
N ALA A 65 15.76 -12.19 -5.30
CA ALA A 65 14.48 -11.79 -4.71
C ALA A 65 13.26 -12.48 -5.37
N TYR A 66 12.52 -13.29 -4.60
CA TYR A 66 11.42 -14.13 -5.11
C TYR A 66 10.03 -13.50 -4.92
N TYR A 67 9.53 -12.88 -6.00
CA TYR A 67 8.14 -12.43 -6.20
C TYR A 67 7.65 -11.41 -5.15
N CYS A 68 8.31 -10.26 -5.07
CA CYS A 68 8.24 -9.29 -3.96
C CYS A 68 7.97 -7.85 -4.43
N PHE A 69 7.31 -7.04 -3.58
CA PHE A 69 6.68 -5.77 -3.95
C PHE A 69 6.59 -4.81 -2.73
N GLU A 70 7.56 -3.98 -2.35
CA GLU A 70 8.52 -3.16 -3.11
C GLU A 70 9.74 -2.90 -2.17
N CYS A 71 11.02 -2.99 -2.61
CA CYS A 71 12.17 -3.06 -1.68
C CYS A 71 13.54 -2.51 -2.19
N ASP A 72 14.36 -1.90 -1.32
CA ASP A 72 15.75 -1.46 -1.63
C ASP A 72 16.79 -2.13 -0.69
N ASP A 73 18.00 -2.42 -1.21
CA ASP A 73 19.20 -2.97 -0.51
C ASP A 73 19.04 -4.38 0.16
N ALA A 74 18.45 -5.36 -0.56
CA ALA A 74 18.10 -6.69 -0.02
C ALA A 74 18.65 -7.90 -0.82
N GLU A 75 18.97 -9.02 -0.15
CA GLU A 75 19.32 -10.31 -0.77
C GLU A 75 18.61 -11.51 -0.13
N ASP A 76 18.31 -12.56 -0.92
CA ASP A 76 17.69 -13.82 -0.48
C ASP A 76 16.33 -13.62 0.26
N ILE A 77 15.41 -12.87 -0.37
CA ILE A 77 14.07 -12.51 0.15
C ILE A 77 12.91 -13.14 -0.64
N ARG A 78 11.72 -13.24 -0.03
CA ARG A 78 10.50 -13.81 -0.63
C ARG A 78 9.24 -13.01 -0.24
N TYR A 79 8.29 -12.88 -1.17
CA TYR A 79 6.91 -12.31 -1.00
C TYR A 79 6.73 -11.03 -0.14
N CYS A 80 7.70 -10.10 -0.14
CA CYS A 80 7.72 -8.91 0.74
C CYS A 80 6.79 -7.74 0.33
N MET A 81 6.31 -6.93 1.30
CA MET A 81 5.64 -5.61 1.09
C MET A 81 5.72 -4.64 2.30
N CYS A 82 6.38 -3.48 2.34
CA CYS A 82 7.47 -2.90 1.53
C CYS A 82 8.67 -2.69 2.49
N ILE A 83 9.91 -2.81 2.02
CA ILE A 83 11.07 -3.10 2.89
C ILE A 83 12.34 -2.32 2.45
N GLU A 84 13.09 -1.74 3.41
CA GLU A 84 14.39 -1.06 3.23
C GLU A 84 15.50 -1.82 4.01
N THR A 85 15.55 -3.17 3.88
CA THR A 85 16.19 -4.08 4.87
C THR A 85 16.75 -5.40 4.31
N ALA A 86 17.19 -6.30 5.21
CA ALA A 86 18.22 -7.32 4.98
C ALA A 86 17.81 -8.78 5.36
N ASN A 87 18.81 -9.68 5.43
CA ASN A 87 18.70 -11.06 4.94
C ASN A 87 18.63 -12.11 6.08
N ASN A 88 17.68 -13.03 6.15
CA ASN A 88 16.99 -13.72 5.07
C ASN A 88 15.55 -14.01 5.54
N CYS A 89 14.53 -13.67 4.75
CA CYS A 89 13.18 -13.40 5.29
C CYS A 89 12.03 -13.98 4.45
N ALA A 90 10.96 -14.45 5.12
CA ALA A 90 9.66 -14.80 4.53
C ALA A 90 8.55 -14.81 5.61
N ASP A 91 7.53 -13.96 5.65
CA ASP A 91 7.29 -12.73 4.90
C ASP A 91 7.15 -11.56 5.90
N TYR A 92 7.70 -10.39 5.58
CA TYR A 92 7.79 -9.26 6.51
C TYR A 92 7.17 -7.99 5.89
N SER A 93 6.47 -7.17 6.69
CA SER A 93 5.66 -6.07 6.15
C SER A 93 5.73 -4.73 6.89
N TYR A 94 6.12 -3.70 6.14
CA TYR A 94 5.88 -2.25 6.26
C TYR A 94 6.70 -1.31 7.18
N TRP A 95 7.76 -1.73 7.88
CA TRP A 95 8.93 -0.84 8.07
C TRP A 95 10.15 -1.63 8.52
N GLY A 96 11.37 -1.11 8.34
CA GLY A 96 12.51 -1.54 9.14
C GLY A 96 13.83 -0.94 8.68
N ARG A 97 14.89 -1.34 9.39
CA ARG A 97 16.30 -1.21 9.00
C ARG A 97 17.11 -2.33 9.66
N ASN A 98 18.23 -2.68 9.00
CA ASN A 98 19.12 -3.83 9.18
C ASN A 98 18.50 -5.09 9.82
N ALA A 99 17.50 -5.68 9.14
CA ALA A 99 16.76 -6.85 9.60
C ALA A 99 17.44 -8.19 9.28
N GLU A 100 17.25 -9.21 10.12
CA GLU A 100 17.49 -10.63 9.79
C GLU A 100 16.85 -11.57 10.83
N ARG A 101 16.57 -12.88 10.68
CA ARG A 101 16.24 -13.74 9.52
C ARG A 101 14.80 -14.22 9.75
N ILE A 102 13.86 -13.33 9.46
CA ILE A 102 12.56 -13.23 10.12
C ILE A 102 11.49 -14.07 9.40
N TYR A 103 10.65 -14.76 10.16
CA TYR A 103 9.54 -15.58 9.64
C TYR A 103 8.38 -15.62 10.65
N GLU A 104 7.17 -15.16 10.36
CA GLU A 104 6.75 -14.04 9.49
C GLU A 104 6.43 -12.81 10.36
N CYS A 105 6.06 -11.68 9.75
CA CYS A 105 5.97 -10.43 10.50
C CYS A 105 5.16 -9.29 9.83
N GLN A 106 4.39 -8.55 10.63
CA GLN A 106 3.89 -7.20 10.29
C GLN A 106 3.61 -6.44 11.60
N ALA A 107 4.19 -5.30 11.95
CA ALA A 107 5.37 -4.60 11.42
C ALA A 107 6.33 -4.32 12.61
N CYS A 108 7.64 -4.15 12.33
CA CYS A 108 8.67 -4.01 13.36
C CYS A 108 9.69 -2.90 13.02
N GLY A 109 10.52 -2.49 14.00
CA GLY A 109 11.38 -1.29 13.91
C GLY A 109 12.90 -1.55 13.91
N ASN A 110 13.70 -0.50 13.79
CA ASN A 110 15.17 -0.56 13.69
C ASN A 110 15.83 -1.08 15.00
N ASP A 111 16.93 -1.85 15.03
CA ASP A 111 17.54 -2.70 13.99
C ASP A 111 17.37 -4.17 14.45
N VAL A 112 16.81 -5.04 13.60
CA VAL A 112 16.05 -6.23 14.03
C VAL A 112 16.77 -7.57 13.82
N PHE A 113 16.94 -8.41 14.88
CA PHE A 113 17.30 -9.84 14.77
C PHE A 113 16.97 -10.62 16.06
N ASN A 114 16.36 -11.82 16.08
CA ASN A 114 15.87 -12.70 14.99
C ASN A 114 14.47 -13.28 15.34
N LEU A 115 13.40 -12.62 14.87
CA LEU A 115 12.03 -12.74 15.39
C LEU A 115 11.15 -13.80 14.69
N ARG A 116 10.05 -14.22 15.34
CA ARG A 116 9.12 -15.28 14.90
C ARG A 116 7.63 -14.92 15.01
N PHE A 117 6.88 -15.17 13.94
CA PHE A 117 5.41 -15.17 13.83
C PHE A 117 4.73 -13.97 14.55
N CYS A 118 5.10 -12.73 14.21
CA CYS A 118 4.98 -11.58 15.11
C CYS A 118 4.33 -10.31 14.54
N ASN A 119 3.60 -9.60 15.39
CA ASN A 119 2.77 -8.45 15.06
C ASN A 119 2.38 -7.78 16.36
N ILE A 120 2.75 -6.53 16.69
CA ILE A 120 3.55 -5.46 16.04
C ILE A 120 4.62 -4.99 17.04
N CYS A 121 5.93 -5.14 16.80
CA CYS A 121 6.97 -4.89 17.83
C CYS A 121 8.15 -4.02 17.35
N TRP A 122 8.37 -2.85 17.96
CA TRP A 122 9.38 -1.87 17.53
C TRP A 122 10.53 -1.67 18.54
N ASP A 123 11.67 -1.23 18.01
CA ASP A 123 12.93 -0.82 18.67
C ASP A 123 13.60 -1.84 19.62
N GLY A 124 14.76 -2.34 19.21
CA GLY A 124 15.66 -3.15 20.06
C GLY A 124 15.12 -4.52 20.46
N CYS A 125 14.23 -5.09 19.64
CA CYS A 125 13.58 -6.38 19.89
C CYS A 125 14.46 -7.56 19.47
N ARG A 126 14.46 -8.63 20.27
CA ARG A 126 15.26 -9.83 19.98
C ARG A 126 14.56 -11.11 20.45
N ASP A 127 14.68 -12.19 19.66
CA ASP A 127 14.24 -13.54 20.03
C ASP A 127 12.80 -13.58 20.62
N LEU A 128 11.84 -13.04 19.86
CA LEU A 128 10.41 -12.97 20.20
C LEU A 128 9.60 -13.99 19.39
N THR A 129 8.59 -14.62 19.99
CA THR A 129 7.67 -15.57 19.32
C THR A 129 6.22 -15.30 19.71
N TYR A 130 5.33 -15.08 18.72
CA TYR A 130 3.91 -14.75 18.94
C TYR A 130 3.70 -13.54 19.88
N CYS A 131 4.47 -12.47 19.69
CA CYS A 131 4.45 -11.27 20.54
C CYS A 131 3.89 -10.04 19.83
N ASP A 132 3.24 -9.16 20.61
CA ASP A 132 2.67 -7.88 20.19
C ASP A 132 3.11 -6.71 21.10
N HIS A 133 3.32 -5.52 20.55
CA HIS A 133 3.70 -4.27 21.22
C HIS A 133 4.80 -4.42 22.32
N CYS A 134 5.74 -5.36 22.14
CA CYS A 134 6.81 -5.65 23.09
C CYS A 134 8.09 -4.86 22.75
N PHE A 135 8.32 -3.73 23.40
CA PHE A 135 9.43 -2.82 23.08
C PHE A 135 10.73 -3.22 23.81
N SER A 136 11.86 -3.19 23.08
CA SER A 136 13.22 -3.44 23.60
C SER A 136 13.36 -4.69 24.49
N SER A 137 12.59 -5.74 24.19
CA SER A 137 12.48 -6.96 25.00
C SER A 137 13.16 -8.15 24.31
N GLU A 138 13.58 -9.14 25.10
CA GLU A 138 14.40 -10.27 24.63
C GLU A 138 13.89 -11.62 25.18
N ASN A 139 13.88 -12.69 24.39
CA ASN A 139 13.45 -14.03 24.83
C ASN A 139 12.03 -14.01 25.44
N CYS A 140 11.01 -13.74 24.61
CA CYS A 140 9.62 -13.69 25.04
C CYS A 140 8.70 -14.54 24.15
N PHE A 141 7.69 -15.17 24.77
CA PHE A 141 6.73 -16.05 24.10
C PHE A 141 5.29 -15.64 24.47
N GLY A 142 4.46 -15.32 23.47
CA GLY A 142 3.04 -15.01 23.70
C GLY A 142 2.79 -13.72 24.50
N CYS A 143 3.71 -12.76 24.44
CA CYS A 143 3.68 -11.56 25.28
C CYS A 143 3.05 -10.36 24.57
N ILE A 144 2.37 -9.49 25.33
CA ILE A 144 1.70 -8.28 24.83
C ILE A 144 2.11 -7.07 25.68
N GLY A 145 2.62 -6.01 25.04
CA GLY A 145 2.80 -4.70 25.67
C GLY A 145 4.00 -4.56 26.63
N LEU A 146 4.95 -5.51 26.63
CA LEU A 146 6.12 -5.47 27.52
C LEU A 146 7.13 -4.37 27.14
N LYS A 147 7.97 -3.95 28.10
CA LYS A 147 8.99 -2.91 27.89
C LYS A 147 10.27 -3.24 28.66
N LYS A 148 11.34 -3.57 27.94
CA LYS A 148 12.67 -3.93 28.50
C LYS A 148 12.66 -5.20 29.37
N ASN A 149 11.74 -6.13 29.11
CA ASN A 149 11.63 -7.39 29.84
C ASN A 149 12.45 -8.50 29.17
N LYS A 150 12.82 -9.54 29.94
CA LYS A 150 13.48 -10.74 29.43
C LYS A 150 12.96 -12.02 30.07
N TYR A 151 12.94 -13.11 29.31
CA TYR A 151 12.51 -14.45 29.75
C TYR A 151 11.05 -14.46 30.24
N CYS A 152 10.15 -13.97 29.40
CA CYS A 152 8.72 -13.88 29.71
C CYS A 152 7.88 -14.84 28.87
N ILE A 153 6.91 -15.50 29.51
CA ILE A 153 5.89 -16.31 28.86
C ILE A 153 4.53 -15.79 29.33
N LEU A 154 3.66 -15.39 28.39
CA LEU A 154 2.34 -14.78 28.69
C LEU A 154 2.44 -13.64 29.73
N ASN A 155 3.38 -12.71 29.50
CA ASN A 155 3.75 -11.59 30.38
C ASN A 155 4.29 -11.92 31.78
N LYS A 156 4.38 -13.20 32.18
CA LYS A 156 5.05 -13.60 33.43
C LYS A 156 6.54 -13.80 33.20
N GLN A 157 7.38 -13.21 34.06
CA GLN A 157 8.83 -13.39 34.03
C GLN A 157 9.27 -14.65 34.80
N TYR A 158 10.32 -15.30 34.31
CA TYR A 158 10.92 -16.52 34.86
C TYR A 158 12.44 -16.38 34.96
N SER A 159 13.11 -17.31 35.66
CA SER A 159 14.54 -17.52 35.44
C SER A 159 14.80 -18.07 34.03
N LYS A 160 16.05 -17.96 33.55
CA LYS A 160 16.44 -18.40 32.20
C LYS A 160 16.15 -19.89 31.96
N ASP A 161 16.39 -20.72 32.97
CA ASP A 161 16.29 -22.17 32.83
C ASP A 161 14.81 -22.61 32.85
N GLU A 162 14.01 -22.07 33.79
CA GLU A 162 12.55 -22.26 33.82
C GLU A 162 11.88 -21.78 32.53
N TYR A 163 12.30 -20.63 31.98
CA TYR A 163 11.82 -20.13 30.68
C TYR A 163 12.12 -21.14 29.57
N SER A 164 13.35 -21.64 29.51
CA SER A 164 13.80 -22.55 28.45
C SER A 164 13.04 -23.87 28.48
N GLU A 165 12.84 -24.46 29.66
CA GLU A 165 12.07 -25.69 29.84
C GLU A 165 10.57 -25.49 29.52
N LEU A 166 9.96 -24.40 29.99
CA LEU A 166 8.54 -24.14 29.78
C LEU A 166 8.22 -23.78 28.32
N ALA A 167 9.05 -22.95 27.68
CA ALA A 167 8.90 -22.60 26.26
C ALA A 167 9.02 -23.85 25.38
N ALA A 168 10.01 -24.71 25.61
CA ALA A 168 10.17 -25.96 24.85
C ALA A 168 8.93 -26.86 24.96
N ARG A 169 8.36 -27.02 26.16
CA ARG A 169 7.13 -27.80 26.39
C ARG A 169 5.91 -27.23 25.66
N ILE A 170 5.77 -25.91 25.63
CA ILE A 170 4.68 -25.21 24.91
C ILE A 170 4.84 -25.42 23.40
N ILE A 171 6.07 -25.26 22.88
CA ILE A 171 6.37 -25.44 21.45
C ILE A 171 6.05 -26.86 20.98
N GLU A 172 6.45 -27.90 21.71
CA GLU A 172 6.13 -29.30 21.35
C GLU A 172 4.62 -29.59 21.42
N HIS A 173 3.89 -28.98 22.36
CA HIS A 173 2.43 -29.05 22.37
C HIS A 173 1.82 -28.44 21.11
N MET A 174 2.22 -27.21 20.75
CA MET A 174 1.66 -26.50 19.61
C MET A 174 2.01 -27.18 18.28
N LYS A 175 3.23 -27.71 18.11
CA LYS A 175 3.61 -28.53 16.95
C LYS A 175 2.68 -29.74 16.77
N LYS A 176 2.35 -30.46 17.86
CA LYS A 176 1.45 -31.61 17.82
C LYS A 176 0.04 -31.26 17.31
N HIS A 177 -0.38 -30.01 17.45
CA HIS A 177 -1.70 -29.51 17.04
C HIS A 177 -1.67 -28.64 15.76
N ASN A 178 -0.51 -28.49 15.11
CA ASN A 178 -0.27 -27.59 13.97
C ASN A 178 -0.54 -26.11 14.28
N GLU A 179 -0.25 -25.67 15.50
CA GLU A 179 -0.45 -24.30 15.98
C GLU A 179 0.86 -23.48 16.01
N PHE A 180 2.00 -24.08 15.67
CA PHE A 180 3.32 -23.47 15.66
C PHE A 180 3.97 -23.60 14.29
N GLY A 181 4.41 -22.49 13.71
CA GLY A 181 5.08 -22.46 12.40
C GLY A 181 4.59 -21.35 11.48
N GLU A 182 3.37 -20.88 11.71
CA GLU A 182 2.68 -19.91 10.85
C GLU A 182 2.30 -18.63 11.64
N PHE A 183 2.05 -17.56 10.89
CA PHE A 183 1.49 -16.31 11.38
C PHE A 183 0.07 -16.48 11.93
N PHE A 184 -0.45 -15.45 12.59
CA PHE A 184 -1.83 -15.45 13.07
C PHE A 184 -2.81 -15.69 11.91
N PRO A 185 -3.70 -16.69 11.99
CA PRO A 185 -4.57 -17.05 10.87
C PRO A 185 -5.53 -15.91 10.55
N MET A 186 -5.67 -15.59 9.26
CA MET A 186 -6.44 -14.44 8.76
C MET A 186 -7.89 -14.37 9.29
N ASN A 187 -8.51 -15.50 9.59
CA ASN A 187 -9.86 -15.58 10.19
C ASN A 187 -9.95 -15.12 11.67
N LYS A 188 -8.81 -14.73 12.27
CA LYS A 188 -8.72 -14.06 13.58
C LYS A 188 -8.50 -12.54 13.47
N SER A 189 -8.49 -12.00 12.25
CA SER A 189 -8.50 -10.55 12.03
C SER A 189 -9.72 -9.92 12.71
N ASN A 190 -9.50 -8.83 13.44
CA ASN A 190 -10.57 -8.00 14.00
C ASN A 190 -11.32 -7.18 12.91
N PHE A 191 -10.79 -7.15 11.69
CA PHE A 191 -11.35 -6.45 10.53
C PHE A 191 -11.83 -7.47 9.49
N ALA A 192 -12.97 -7.16 8.85
CA ALA A 192 -13.42 -7.89 7.67
C ALA A 192 -12.43 -7.74 6.49
N TYR A 193 -12.43 -8.71 5.58
CA TYR A 193 -11.50 -8.71 4.46
C TYR A 193 -11.62 -7.45 3.60
N ASN A 194 -12.86 -7.04 3.30
CA ASN A 194 -13.20 -5.89 2.46
C ASN A 194 -13.04 -4.51 3.14
N GLU A 195 -12.77 -4.44 4.45
CA GLU A 195 -12.40 -3.19 5.13
C GLU A 195 -10.90 -3.12 5.49
N SER A 196 -10.14 -4.18 5.18
CA SER A 196 -8.68 -4.25 5.37
C SER A 196 -7.92 -3.88 4.10
N LEU A 197 -6.65 -3.52 4.22
CA LEU A 197 -5.76 -3.27 3.08
C LEU A 197 -5.60 -4.50 2.15
N ALA A 198 -5.98 -5.70 2.59
CA ALA A 198 -5.90 -6.90 1.76
C ALA A 198 -6.76 -6.79 0.49
N ILE A 199 -7.95 -6.15 0.56
CA ILE A 199 -8.84 -5.98 -0.60
C ILE A 199 -8.22 -5.11 -1.71
N GLU A 200 -7.32 -4.18 -1.35
CA GLU A 200 -6.65 -3.28 -2.29
C GLU A 200 -5.53 -3.97 -3.08
N HIS A 201 -4.94 -5.01 -2.52
CA HIS A 201 -3.79 -5.71 -3.09
C HIS A 201 -4.15 -7.09 -3.65
N MET A 202 -5.11 -7.77 -3.01
CA MET A 202 -5.61 -9.10 -3.37
C MET A 202 -7.15 -9.07 -3.38
N PRO A 203 -7.78 -8.41 -4.37
CA PRO A 203 -9.23 -8.28 -4.39
C PRO A 203 -9.92 -9.66 -4.50
N LEU A 204 -10.74 -9.99 -3.50
CA LEU A 204 -11.61 -11.16 -3.47
C LEU A 204 -13.08 -10.75 -3.51
N SER A 205 -13.91 -11.55 -4.16
CA SER A 205 -15.36 -11.48 -4.01
C SER A 205 -15.80 -11.99 -2.62
N ARG A 206 -17.00 -11.61 -2.20
CA ARG A 206 -17.63 -12.12 -0.97
C ARG A 206 -17.67 -13.65 -0.91
N GLU A 207 -17.94 -14.31 -2.04
CA GLU A 207 -17.98 -15.76 -2.14
C GLU A 207 -16.58 -16.39 -1.94
N GLN A 208 -15.54 -15.78 -2.54
CA GLN A 208 -14.15 -16.24 -2.38
C GLN A 208 -13.66 -16.05 -0.93
N ALA A 209 -13.94 -14.89 -0.32
CA ALA A 209 -13.64 -14.64 1.09
C ALA A 209 -14.35 -15.65 2.01
N GLY A 210 -15.64 -15.93 1.76
CA GLY A 210 -16.41 -16.92 2.51
C GLY A 210 -15.86 -18.35 2.41
N LYS A 211 -15.38 -18.77 1.22
CA LYS A 211 -14.70 -20.06 1.03
C LYS A 211 -13.38 -20.19 1.80
N LEU A 212 -12.75 -19.06 2.13
CA LEU A 212 -11.54 -19.00 2.97
C LEU A 212 -11.86 -18.79 4.46
N GLY A 213 -13.14 -18.77 4.86
CA GLY A 213 -13.56 -18.52 6.24
C GLY A 213 -13.29 -17.10 6.73
N LEU A 214 -13.18 -16.13 5.82
CA LEU A 214 -12.89 -14.74 6.13
C LEU A 214 -14.19 -13.94 6.33
N SER A 215 -14.18 -13.04 7.30
CA SER A 215 -15.30 -12.14 7.57
C SER A 215 -15.49 -11.13 6.43
N TRP A 216 -16.76 -10.77 6.17
CA TRP A 216 -17.14 -9.78 5.17
C TRP A 216 -18.15 -8.80 5.77
N LYS A 217 -17.84 -7.52 5.69
CA LYS A 217 -18.68 -6.41 6.15
C LYS A 217 -19.64 -6.01 5.04
N ASP A 218 -20.93 -5.99 5.33
CA ASP A 218 -21.91 -5.39 4.41
C ASP A 218 -21.74 -3.88 4.37
N ASP A 219 -21.85 -3.30 3.16
CA ASP A 219 -21.77 -1.85 2.93
C ASP A 219 -23.07 -1.16 3.37
N ILE A 220 -23.30 -1.14 4.69
CA ILE A 220 -24.40 -0.42 5.33
C ILE A 220 -23.90 0.98 5.69
N ASP A 221 -23.76 1.84 4.67
CA ASP A 221 -23.54 3.27 4.90
C ASP A 221 -24.75 3.86 5.63
N GLU A 222 -24.54 4.44 6.83
CA GLU A 222 -25.57 5.26 7.45
C GLU A 222 -25.86 6.49 6.58
N LYS A 223 -27.12 6.69 6.20
CA LYS A 223 -27.52 7.87 5.44
C LYS A 223 -27.17 9.14 6.25
N PRO A 224 -26.40 10.08 5.68
CA PRO A 224 -25.96 11.25 6.41
C PRO A 224 -27.17 12.08 6.85
N LYS A 225 -27.17 12.50 8.13
CA LYS A 225 -28.16 13.44 8.67
C LYS A 225 -27.76 14.85 8.26
N VAL A 226 -28.32 15.31 7.14
CA VAL A 226 -28.01 16.58 6.46
C VAL A 226 -29.30 17.28 6.02
N GLU A 227 -29.23 18.58 5.80
CA GLU A 227 -30.37 19.40 5.35
C GLU A 227 -30.81 19.06 3.93
N LYS A 228 -29.84 18.75 3.05
CA LYS A 228 -30.10 18.24 1.69
C LYS A 228 -28.94 17.37 1.19
N ILE A 229 -29.24 16.57 0.18
CA ILE A 229 -28.26 15.89 -0.67
C ILE A 229 -28.24 16.61 -2.02
N ILE A 230 -27.06 16.96 -2.53
CA ILE A 230 -26.86 17.64 -3.81
C ILE A 230 -25.99 16.78 -4.75
N PRO A 231 -26.42 16.50 -5.99
CA PRO A 231 -25.54 15.94 -7.02
C PRO A 231 -24.29 16.79 -7.20
N ALA A 232 -23.12 16.17 -7.22
CA ALA A 232 -21.85 16.89 -7.40
C ALA A 232 -21.83 17.78 -8.65
N GLU A 233 -22.47 17.33 -9.74
CA GLU A 233 -22.64 18.05 -11.01
C GLU A 233 -23.39 19.39 -10.88
N LEU A 234 -24.10 19.63 -9.76
CA LEU A 234 -24.83 20.87 -9.46
C LEU A 234 -24.08 21.79 -8.47
N LEU A 235 -22.85 21.45 -8.07
CA LEU A 235 -22.00 22.34 -7.29
C LEU A 235 -21.48 23.50 -8.17
N PRO A 236 -21.30 24.71 -7.60
CA PRO A 236 -20.50 25.75 -8.23
C PRO A 236 -19.12 25.23 -8.66
N ASP A 237 -18.70 25.55 -9.89
CA ASP A 237 -17.46 25.03 -10.48
C ASP A 237 -16.19 25.54 -9.77
N SER A 238 -16.22 26.78 -9.26
CA SER A 238 -15.11 27.42 -8.55
C SER A 238 -15.29 27.33 -7.03
N ILE A 239 -14.21 27.02 -6.32
CA ILE A 239 -14.18 27.04 -4.84
C ILE A 239 -14.52 28.40 -4.21
N ASP A 240 -14.35 29.51 -4.95
CA ASP A 240 -14.71 30.85 -4.48
C ASP A 240 -16.24 31.01 -4.35
N ASP A 241 -17.01 30.29 -5.18
CA ASP A 241 -18.47 30.37 -5.27
C ASP A 241 -19.20 29.33 -4.39
N ILE A 242 -18.45 28.46 -3.71
CA ILE A 242 -18.99 27.43 -2.81
C ILE A 242 -19.49 28.08 -1.51
N PRO A 243 -20.78 27.98 -1.16
CA PRO A 243 -21.33 28.55 0.08
C PRO A 243 -20.95 27.71 1.31
N ASP A 244 -20.88 28.36 2.48
CA ASP A 244 -20.60 27.71 3.78
C ASP A 244 -21.68 26.67 4.16
N ASP A 245 -22.90 26.81 3.65
CA ASP A 245 -24.01 25.88 3.83
C ASP A 245 -23.65 24.43 3.42
N ILE A 246 -22.64 24.24 2.55
CA ILE A 246 -22.16 22.91 2.13
C ILE A 246 -21.77 22.01 3.32
N LEU A 247 -21.41 22.59 4.47
CA LEU A 247 -21.11 21.87 5.71
C LEU A 247 -22.33 21.13 6.31
N ASN A 248 -23.53 21.62 5.99
CA ASN A 248 -24.82 21.03 6.38
C ASN A 248 -25.41 20.10 5.30
N TRP A 249 -24.74 19.97 4.15
CA TRP A 249 -25.19 19.17 3.01
C TRP A 249 -24.43 17.83 2.93
N ALA A 250 -24.92 16.92 2.10
CA ALA A 250 -24.10 15.85 1.55
C ALA A 250 -24.04 15.98 0.01
N ILE A 251 -22.89 15.66 -0.56
CA ILE A 251 -22.63 15.62 -1.99
C ILE A 251 -22.84 14.19 -2.46
N GLU A 252 -23.69 13.97 -3.45
CA GLU A 252 -23.84 12.68 -4.12
C GLU A 252 -22.69 12.48 -5.13
N CYS A 253 -21.88 11.44 -4.90
CA CYS A 253 -20.74 11.09 -5.76
C CYS A 253 -21.16 10.81 -7.20
N GLU A 254 -20.53 11.46 -8.18
CA GLU A 254 -20.84 11.27 -9.62
C GLU A 254 -20.88 9.79 -10.02
N ALA A 255 -19.88 9.02 -9.59
CA ALA A 255 -19.63 7.65 -10.05
C ALA A 255 -20.41 6.57 -9.29
N THR A 256 -20.52 6.70 -7.96
CA THR A 256 -21.10 5.63 -7.10
C THR A 256 -22.47 5.97 -6.54
N LYS A 257 -22.92 7.23 -6.69
CA LYS A 257 -24.11 7.79 -6.05
C LYS A 257 -24.14 7.67 -4.51
N ARG A 258 -23.01 7.28 -3.88
CA ARG A 258 -22.83 7.28 -2.42
C ARG A 258 -22.68 8.73 -1.94
N PRO A 259 -23.48 9.21 -0.98
CA PRO A 259 -23.38 10.56 -0.46
C PRO A 259 -22.21 10.70 0.53
N PHE A 260 -21.48 11.81 0.48
CA PHE A 260 -20.43 12.16 1.45
C PHE A 260 -20.57 13.61 1.90
N ARG A 261 -19.91 13.97 3.01
CA ARG A 261 -19.92 15.33 3.55
C ARG A 261 -18.55 15.98 3.42
N ILE A 262 -18.52 17.30 3.46
CA ILE A 262 -17.30 18.11 3.62
C ILE A 262 -17.31 18.65 5.05
N VAL A 263 -16.22 18.48 5.79
CA VAL A 263 -16.05 19.12 7.12
C VAL A 263 -15.40 20.50 6.99
N LYS A 264 -15.55 21.34 8.03
CA LYS A 264 -15.04 22.73 8.02
C LYS A 264 -13.55 22.82 7.67
N GLN A 265 -12.75 21.94 8.24
CA GLN A 265 -11.30 21.86 7.99
C GLN A 265 -10.96 21.53 6.53
N GLU A 266 -11.78 20.71 5.86
CA GLU A 266 -11.64 20.41 4.44
C GLU A 266 -12.02 21.62 3.58
N LEU A 267 -13.16 22.27 3.84
CA LEU A 267 -13.58 23.47 3.12
C LEU A 267 -12.54 24.60 3.22
N GLU A 268 -12.01 24.84 4.42
CA GLU A 268 -10.91 25.78 4.67
C GLU A 268 -9.63 25.39 3.93
N PHE A 269 -9.32 24.09 3.85
CA PHE A 269 -8.18 23.59 3.06
C PHE A 269 -8.40 23.84 1.56
N TYR A 270 -9.55 23.45 0.99
CA TYR A 270 -9.85 23.64 -0.43
C TYR A 270 -9.78 25.13 -0.82
N ARG A 271 -10.39 26.03 -0.03
CA ARG A 271 -10.30 27.49 -0.24
C ARG A 271 -8.85 28.00 -0.17
N ARG A 272 -8.11 27.66 0.89
CA ARG A 272 -6.71 28.11 1.08
C ARG A 272 -5.79 27.62 -0.04
N MET A 273 -5.96 26.37 -0.48
CA MET A 273 -5.18 25.75 -1.56
C MET A 273 -5.68 26.13 -2.96
N LYS A 274 -6.79 26.89 -3.07
CA LYS A 274 -7.43 27.26 -4.35
C LYS A 274 -7.77 26.02 -5.19
N LEU A 275 -8.48 25.06 -4.59
CA LEU A 275 -8.88 23.78 -5.18
C LEU A 275 -10.41 23.62 -5.15
N PRO A 276 -11.08 23.08 -6.19
CA PRO A 276 -12.51 22.79 -6.17
C PRO A 276 -12.88 21.76 -5.11
N ILE A 277 -14.15 21.76 -4.74
CA ILE A 277 -14.73 20.67 -3.94
C ILE A 277 -14.69 19.37 -4.75
N PRO A 278 -14.38 18.21 -4.12
CA PRO A 278 -14.38 16.92 -4.81
C PRO A 278 -15.78 16.50 -5.25
N HIS A 279 -15.88 15.94 -6.46
CA HIS A 279 -17.11 15.35 -7.01
C HIS A 279 -17.26 13.84 -6.72
N PHE A 280 -16.24 13.22 -6.13
CA PHE A 280 -16.19 11.78 -5.83
C PHE A 280 -16.05 11.53 -4.32
N HIS A 281 -16.76 10.50 -3.85
CA HIS A 281 -16.67 9.96 -2.47
C HIS A 281 -15.20 9.73 -2.07
N PRO A 282 -14.79 9.95 -0.80
CA PRO A 282 -13.43 9.65 -0.32
C PRO A 282 -12.89 8.29 -0.79
N ASP A 283 -13.65 7.21 -0.60
CA ASP A 283 -13.28 5.84 -1.04
C ASP A 283 -13.08 5.74 -2.56
N GLU A 284 -13.91 6.41 -3.36
CA GLU A 284 -13.79 6.41 -4.83
C GLU A 284 -12.57 7.21 -5.28
N ARG A 285 -12.22 8.31 -4.59
CA ARG A 285 -10.97 9.04 -4.80
C ARG A 285 -9.76 8.18 -4.44
N HIS A 286 -9.83 7.43 -3.34
CA HIS A 286 -8.79 6.48 -2.93
C HIS A 286 -8.63 5.37 -3.97
N ARG A 287 -9.72 4.69 -4.37
CA ARG A 287 -9.73 3.63 -5.38
C ARG A 287 -9.14 4.10 -6.71
N ARG A 288 -9.54 5.29 -7.19
CA ARG A 288 -8.98 5.90 -8.42
C ARG A 288 -7.49 6.16 -8.29
N ARG A 289 -7.02 6.71 -7.16
CA ARG A 289 -5.59 6.94 -6.90
C ARG A 289 -4.81 5.63 -6.86
N MET A 290 -5.33 4.58 -6.23
CA MET A 290 -4.69 3.27 -6.19
C MET A 290 -4.62 2.61 -7.57
N ALA A 291 -5.63 2.80 -8.42
CA ALA A 291 -5.64 2.32 -9.80
C ALA A 291 -4.60 3.01 -10.73
N LEU A 292 -3.97 4.12 -10.30
CA LEU A 292 -2.84 4.72 -11.01
C LEU A 292 -1.52 3.96 -10.80
N ARG A 293 -1.41 3.14 -9.76
CA ARG A 293 -0.25 2.27 -9.51
C ARG A 293 -0.37 1.00 -10.35
N ASN A 294 0.76 0.41 -10.73
CA ASN A 294 0.77 -0.99 -11.12
C ASN A 294 0.40 -1.83 -9.86
N PRO A 295 -0.47 -2.84 -9.96
CA PRO A 295 -0.77 -3.70 -8.83
C PRO A 295 0.37 -4.70 -8.60
N ARG A 296 0.39 -5.28 -7.40
CA ARG A 296 1.40 -6.26 -6.95
C ARG A 296 1.18 -7.64 -7.59
N ARG A 297 1.38 -7.69 -8.90
CA ARG A 297 1.14 -8.84 -9.77
C ARG A 297 2.07 -8.76 -10.97
N LEU A 298 2.71 -9.88 -11.32
CA LEU A 298 3.44 -10.03 -12.56
C LEU A 298 2.58 -10.72 -13.62
N TRP A 299 2.79 -10.30 -14.86
CA TRP A 299 2.22 -10.90 -16.07
C TRP A 299 3.34 -11.25 -17.05
N LYS A 300 3.19 -12.37 -17.74
CA LYS A 300 4.01 -12.71 -18.89
C LYS A 300 3.54 -11.92 -20.11
N ARG A 301 4.45 -11.17 -20.74
CA ARG A 301 4.18 -10.34 -21.92
C ARG A 301 5.40 -10.34 -22.85
N PRO A 302 5.23 -10.46 -24.19
CA PRO A 302 6.34 -10.26 -25.12
C PRO A 302 6.72 -8.77 -25.22
N CYS A 303 8.01 -8.50 -25.37
CA CYS A 303 8.54 -7.17 -25.67
C CYS A 303 7.95 -6.63 -26.97
N MET A 304 7.32 -5.45 -26.94
CA MET A 304 6.64 -4.89 -28.12
C MET A 304 7.57 -4.52 -29.28
N LYS A 305 8.90 -4.40 -29.04
CA LYS A 305 9.90 -4.10 -30.10
C LYS A 305 10.58 -5.35 -30.69
N CYS A 306 10.78 -6.42 -29.90
CA CYS A 306 11.57 -7.58 -30.34
C CYS A 306 10.98 -8.96 -30.02
N GLY A 307 9.77 -9.05 -29.47
CA GLY A 307 9.06 -10.31 -29.22
C GLY A 307 9.59 -11.18 -28.06
N LYS A 308 10.76 -10.86 -27.47
CA LYS A 308 11.33 -11.57 -26.30
C LYS A 308 10.28 -11.67 -25.18
N GLU A 309 10.05 -12.86 -24.60
CA GLU A 309 9.22 -13.03 -23.41
C GLU A 309 9.82 -12.26 -22.21
N MET A 310 8.93 -11.62 -21.43
CA MET A 310 9.25 -10.81 -20.26
C MET A 310 8.23 -11.09 -19.15
N GLU A 311 8.58 -10.75 -17.91
CA GLU A 311 7.63 -10.59 -16.81
C GLU A 311 7.58 -9.13 -16.39
N THR A 312 6.37 -8.61 -16.16
CA THR A 312 6.13 -7.17 -15.95
C THR A 312 4.93 -6.92 -15.05
N THR A 313 4.90 -5.80 -14.33
CA THR A 313 3.70 -5.32 -13.60
C THR A 313 2.77 -4.46 -14.46
N TYR A 314 3.07 -4.29 -15.76
CA TYR A 314 2.15 -3.68 -16.72
C TYR A 314 1.19 -4.73 -17.31
N ALA A 315 -0.07 -4.69 -16.88
CA ALA A 315 -1.12 -5.60 -17.34
C ALA A 315 -1.30 -5.58 -18.89
N PRO A 316 -1.75 -6.69 -19.53
CA PRO A 316 -1.85 -6.77 -21.00
C PRO A 316 -2.84 -5.79 -21.64
N ASP A 317 -3.82 -5.29 -20.89
CA ASP A 317 -4.84 -4.32 -21.29
C ASP A 317 -4.40 -2.85 -21.14
N ARG A 318 -3.20 -2.61 -20.60
CA ARG A 318 -2.62 -1.27 -20.46
C ARG A 318 -2.16 -0.68 -21.78
N GLN A 319 -2.27 0.65 -21.89
CA GLN A 319 -1.99 1.41 -23.11
C GLN A 319 -0.50 1.69 -23.34
N GLU A 320 0.35 1.51 -22.32
CA GLU A 320 1.80 1.74 -22.43
C GLU A 320 2.50 0.74 -23.38
N ILE A 321 3.49 1.26 -24.09
CA ILE A 321 4.37 0.48 -24.96
C ILE A 321 5.50 -0.11 -24.11
N VAL A 322 5.40 -1.40 -23.77
CA VAL A 322 6.33 -2.06 -22.85
C VAL A 322 7.47 -2.75 -23.61
N TYR A 323 8.70 -2.30 -23.37
CA TYR A 323 9.93 -2.83 -23.96
C TYR A 323 10.81 -3.51 -22.92
N CYS A 324 11.50 -4.59 -23.33
CA CYS A 324 12.59 -5.15 -22.51
C CYS A 324 13.73 -4.14 -22.36
N GLU A 325 14.53 -4.27 -21.31
CA GLU A 325 15.55 -3.30 -20.92
C GLU A 325 16.46 -2.88 -22.08
N ARG A 326 17.01 -3.83 -22.84
CA ARG A 326 17.83 -3.55 -24.03
C ARG A 326 17.09 -2.71 -25.08
N CYS A 327 15.81 -2.99 -25.32
CA CYS A 327 15.01 -2.28 -26.31
C CYS A 327 14.54 -0.91 -25.83
N TYR A 328 14.30 -0.75 -24.52
CA TYR A 328 14.00 0.53 -23.89
C TYR A 328 15.22 1.46 -23.90
N LEU A 329 16.39 0.95 -23.48
CA LEU A 329 17.62 1.72 -23.46
C LEU A 329 17.99 2.24 -24.86
N ALA A 330 17.87 1.40 -25.89
CA ALA A 330 18.14 1.77 -27.28
C ALA A 330 16.99 2.54 -28.00
N GLU A 331 15.97 2.99 -27.27
CA GLU A 331 14.92 3.90 -27.77
C GLU A 331 14.97 5.26 -27.06
N VAL A 332 15.30 5.25 -25.77
CA VAL A 332 15.19 6.43 -24.88
C VAL A 332 16.54 7.14 -24.65
N TYR A 333 17.68 6.47 -24.91
CA TYR A 333 19.04 6.99 -24.73
C TYR A 333 19.89 6.83 -26.00
#